data_AF-A0A251QN62-F1
#
_entry.id   AF-A0A251QN62-F1
#
_cell.length_a   1.000
_cell.length_b   1.000
_cell.length_c   1.000
_cell.angle_alpha   90.00
_cell.angle_beta   90.00
_cell.angle_gamma   90.00
#
_symmetry.space_group_name_H-M   'P 1'
#
loop_
_entity.id
_entity.type
_entity.pdbx_description
1 polymer ?
#
loop_
_entity_poly.entity_id
_entity_poly.type
_entity_poly.pdbx_seq_one_letter_code
_entity_poly.pdbx_strand_id
1 'polypeptide(L)'
;MGSRKLMIGVTIMALLSTAILVSSTIECSAVTALVSTCYTFITYGSPDPFPGSPCCNAMANLKVIADTIENRRFACRCLLGLISTYNPNAYAIATLPDFCQVSLGFNIDPNTDCNLIL
;
A
#
# COMPACT_ATOMS: atom_id res chain seq x y z
N MET A 1 -62.02 9.45 14.32
CA MET A 1 -61.87 8.11 14.93
C MET A 1 -60.77 7.39 14.18
N GLY A 2 -59.66 6.94 14.76
CA GLY A 2 -59.26 6.91 16.15
C GLY A 2 -57.74 6.79 16.20
N SER A 3 -57.16 7.61 17.07
CA SER A 3 -55.83 7.54 17.62
C SER A 3 -55.62 6.24 18.39
N ARG A 4 -54.65 5.41 18.02
CA ARG A 4 -54.07 4.33 18.85
C ARG A 4 -52.66 4.06 18.34
N LYS A 5 -51.59 3.95 19.12
CA LYS A 5 -51.27 4.12 20.53
C LYS A 5 -49.73 4.22 20.52
N LEU A 6 -49.15 5.20 21.22
CA LEU A 6 -47.74 5.18 21.57
C LEU A 6 -47.50 3.95 22.45
N MET A 7 -46.66 3.01 22.01
CA MET A 7 -46.12 1.97 22.87
C MET A 7 -44.60 2.06 22.84
N ILE A 8 -44.12 2.61 23.95
CA ILE A 8 -42.74 2.66 24.41
C ILE A 8 -42.22 1.24 24.61
N GLY A 9 -41.00 0.96 24.15
CA GLY A 9 -40.27 -0.30 24.31
C GLY A 9 -39.04 -0.28 23.39
N VAL A 10 -38.01 0.48 23.74
CA VAL A 10 -36.76 -0.02 24.37
C VAL A 10 -35.95 -0.89 23.41
N THR A 11 -34.64 -0.58 23.32
CA THR A 11 -33.53 -1.40 22.78
C THR A 11 -33.46 -1.52 21.25
N ILE A 12 -32.35 -1.29 20.52
CA ILE A 12 -30.92 -1.12 20.82
C ILE A 12 -30.33 -0.15 19.79
N MET A 13 -29.39 0.66 20.28
CA MET A 13 -28.40 1.43 19.55
C MET A 13 -27.57 0.51 18.63
N ALA A 14 -28.06 0.24 17.43
CA ALA A 14 -27.23 -0.34 16.37
C ALA A 14 -26.63 0.81 15.57
N LEU A 15 -25.57 1.41 16.12
CA LEU A 15 -24.54 2.03 15.30
C LEU A 15 -24.07 0.93 14.34
N LEU A 16 -24.66 0.89 13.14
CA LEU A 16 -24.06 0.21 12.01
C LEU A 16 -22.81 1.01 11.66
N SER A 17 -21.77 0.84 12.47
CA SER A 17 -20.40 0.95 12.01
C SER A 17 -20.28 -0.15 10.97
N THR A 18 -20.67 0.16 9.73
CA THR A 18 -20.09 -0.52 8.60
C THR A 18 -18.61 -0.20 8.68
N ALA A 19 -17.86 -1.03 9.40
CA ALA A 19 -16.48 -1.25 9.11
C ALA A 19 -16.51 -1.74 7.67
N ILE A 20 -16.43 -0.79 6.74
CA ILE A 20 -16.13 -1.08 5.36
C ILE A 20 -14.76 -1.73 5.49
N LEU A 21 -14.75 -3.05 5.48
CA LEU A 21 -13.59 -3.84 5.12
C LEU A 21 -13.35 -3.47 3.66
N VAL A 22 -12.75 -2.30 3.45
CA VAL A 22 -12.38 -1.81 2.14
C VAL A 22 -11.30 -2.78 1.71
N SER A 23 -11.73 -3.72 0.90
CA SER A 23 -10.92 -4.66 0.15
C SER A 23 -9.66 -3.96 -0.34
N SER A 24 -8.53 -4.60 -0.08
CA SER A 24 -7.12 -4.27 -0.37
C SER A 24 -6.79 -3.91 -1.83
N THR A 25 -7.78 -3.67 -2.67
CA THR A 25 -7.67 -3.40 -4.11
C THR A 25 -7.74 -1.91 -4.45
N ILE A 26 -8.45 -1.10 -3.67
CA ILE A 26 -8.60 0.35 -3.94
C ILE A 26 -7.39 1.15 -3.44
N GLU A 27 -6.78 0.71 -2.34
CA GLU A 27 -5.71 1.47 -1.67
C GLU A 27 -4.35 1.35 -2.39
N CYS A 28 -4.04 0.22 -3.04
CA CYS A 28 -2.72 0.03 -3.65
C CYS A 28 -2.51 0.83 -4.94
N SER A 29 -3.57 1.41 -5.50
CA SER A 29 -3.52 2.19 -6.74
C SER A 29 -2.45 3.31 -6.70
N ALA A 30 -2.31 3.99 -5.56
CA ALA A 30 -1.29 5.01 -5.36
C ALA A 30 0.13 4.42 -5.38
N VAL A 31 0.36 3.30 -4.69
CA VAL A 31 1.66 2.61 -4.66
C VAL A 31 2.01 2.09 -6.06
N THR A 32 1.05 1.49 -6.74
CA THR A 32 1.20 1.01 -8.12
C THR A 32 1.54 2.15 -9.07
N ALA A 33 0.89 3.31 -8.95
CA ALA A 33 1.18 4.47 -9.77
C ALA A 33 2.63 4.96 -9.55
N LEU A 34 3.11 4.98 -8.30
CA LEU A 34 4.49 5.34 -8.00
C LEU A 34 5.47 4.32 -8.59
N VAL A 35 5.23 3.02 -8.39
CA VAL A 35 6.07 1.94 -8.94
C VAL A 35 6.06 1.94 -10.47
N SER A 36 4.96 2.34 -11.12
CA SER A 36 4.87 2.44 -12.58
C SER A 36 5.86 3.44 -13.18
N THR A 37 6.30 4.45 -12.42
CA THR A 37 7.35 5.38 -12.87
C THR A 37 8.73 4.71 -13.00
N CYS A 38 8.89 3.54 -12.37
CA CYS A 38 10.08 2.70 -12.44
C CYS A 38 9.95 1.55 -13.45
N TYR A 39 8.87 1.54 -14.25
CA TYR A 39 8.52 0.42 -15.14
C TYR A 39 9.66 -0.04 -16.05
N THR A 40 10.43 0.89 -16.63
CA THR A 40 11.55 0.54 -17.52
C THR A 40 12.59 -0.31 -16.80
N PHE A 41 13.02 0.11 -15.61
CA PHE A 41 13.96 -0.67 -14.80
C PHE A 41 13.35 -1.99 -14.35
N ILE A 42 12.10 -1.98 -13.89
CA ILE A 42 11.40 -3.19 -13.47
C ILE A 42 11.27 -4.19 -14.63
N THR A 43 11.08 -3.74 -15.86
CA THR A 43 10.83 -4.63 -17.01
C THR A 43 12.13 -5.11 -17.65
N TYR A 44 13.12 -4.22 -17.77
CA TYR A 44 14.33 -4.49 -18.55
C TYR A 44 15.60 -4.63 -17.69
N GLY A 45 15.51 -4.38 -16.38
CA GLY A 45 16.65 -4.38 -15.46
C GLY A 45 17.67 -3.27 -15.72
N SER A 46 17.40 -2.36 -16.65
CA SER A 46 18.30 -1.26 -17.02
C SER A 46 17.55 -0.12 -17.73
N PRO A 47 18.10 1.11 -17.71
CA PRO A 47 19.22 1.55 -16.88
C PRO A 47 18.83 1.59 -15.39
N ASP A 48 19.83 1.46 -14.51
CA ASP A 48 19.61 1.55 -13.07
C ASP A 48 19.06 2.94 -12.70
N PRO A 49 18.04 3.01 -11.83
CA PRO A 49 17.51 4.28 -11.36
C PRO A 49 18.54 4.95 -10.45
N PHE A 50 18.66 6.27 -10.57
CA PHE A 50 19.58 7.09 -9.77
C PHE A 50 18.81 8.15 -8.98
N PRO A 51 19.34 8.63 -7.83
CA PRO A 51 18.71 9.68 -7.05
C PRO A 51 18.41 10.93 -7.90
N GLY A 52 17.19 11.46 -7.79
CA GLY A 52 16.69 12.59 -8.60
C GLY A 52 16.02 12.19 -9.92
N SER A 53 16.12 10.93 -10.36
CA SER A 53 15.32 10.41 -11.47
C SER A 53 13.81 10.39 -11.13
N PRO A 54 12.92 10.40 -12.13
CA PRO A 54 11.47 10.32 -11.89
C PRO A 54 11.07 9.10 -11.03
N CYS A 55 11.70 7.94 -11.27
CA CYS A 55 11.50 6.73 -10.47
C CYS A 55 11.88 6.94 -9.00
N CYS A 56 13.07 7.48 -8.73
CA CYS A 56 13.50 7.69 -7.35
C CYS A 56 12.74 8.81 -6.63
N ASN A 57 12.26 9.82 -7.34
CA ASN A 57 11.36 10.82 -6.78
C ASN A 57 10.01 10.20 -6.39
N ALA A 58 9.50 9.25 -7.17
CA ALA A 58 8.30 8.49 -6.81
C ALA A 58 8.53 7.59 -5.59
N MET A 59 9.70 6.95 -5.48
CA MET A 59 10.07 6.17 -4.28
C MET A 59 10.19 7.07 -3.04
N ALA A 60 10.72 8.29 -3.17
CA ALA A 60 10.74 9.26 -2.09
C ALA A 60 9.32 9.67 -1.66
N ASN A 61 8.38 9.84 -2.60
CA ASN A 61 6.98 10.06 -2.27
C ASN A 61 6.36 8.85 -1.56
N LEU A 62 6.73 7.63 -1.94
CA LEU A 62 6.28 6.42 -1.24
C LEU A 62 6.75 6.42 0.22
N LYS A 63 7.97 6.89 0.52
CA LYS A 63 8.45 7.08 1.89
C LYS A 63 7.59 8.09 2.67
N VAL A 64 7.16 9.17 2.02
CA VAL A 64 6.26 10.17 2.65
C VAL A 64 4.88 9.56 2.94
N ILE A 65 4.36 8.70 2.06
CA ILE A 65 3.12 7.96 2.32
C ILE A 65 3.31 6.97 3.47
N ALA A 66 4.46 6.29 3.51
CA ALA A 66 4.81 5.29 4.51
C ALA A 66 5.40 5.90 5.81
N ASP A 67 4.81 6.99 6.29
CA ASP A 67 5.27 7.73 7.47
C ASP A 67 4.85 7.10 8.80
N THR A 68 3.69 6.44 8.84
CA THR A 68 3.15 5.74 10.01
C THR A 68 3.38 4.23 9.93
N ILE A 69 3.25 3.54 11.07
CA ILE A 69 3.32 2.07 11.13
C ILE A 69 2.28 1.45 10.20
N GLU A 70 1.03 1.89 10.31
CA GLU A 70 -0.07 1.36 9.50
C GLU A 70 0.17 1.59 8.00
N ASN A 71 0.66 2.77 7.62
CA ASN A 71 1.00 3.06 6.23
C ASN A 71 2.17 2.22 5.72
N ARG A 72 3.18 1.91 6.55
CA ARG A 72 4.28 1.02 6.17
C ARG A 72 3.80 -0.41 5.94
N ARG A 73 2.97 -0.94 6.85
CA ARG A 73 2.33 -2.26 6.70
C ARG A 73 1.49 -2.32 5.42
N PHE A 74 0.76 -1.24 5.18
CA PHE A 74 -0.05 -1.07 3.98
C PHE A 74 0.80 -1.07 2.70
N ALA A 75 1.81 -0.21 2.61
CA ALA A 75 2.72 -0.12 1.48
C ALA A 75 3.45 -1.45 1.24
N CYS A 76 3.89 -2.14 2.30
CA CYS A 76 4.47 -3.47 2.22
C CYS A 76 3.54 -4.45 1.51
N ARG A 77 2.28 -4.58 1.94
CA ARG A 77 1.31 -5.49 1.31
C ARG A 77 1.11 -5.20 -0.17
N CYS A 78 1.06 -3.91 -0.53
CA CYS A 78 0.95 -3.51 -1.94
C CYS A 78 2.18 -3.90 -2.75
N LEU A 79 3.38 -3.61 -2.24
CA LEU A 79 4.63 -3.94 -2.92
C LEU A 79 4.78 -5.44 -3.12
N LEU A 80 4.44 -6.27 -2.11
CA LEU A 80 4.43 -7.74 -2.26
C LEU A 80 3.43 -8.22 -3.32
N GLY A 81 2.25 -7.60 -3.39
CA GLY A 81 1.29 -7.84 -4.47
C GLY A 81 1.88 -7.54 -5.85
N LEU A 82 2.64 -6.44 -5.98
CA LEU A 82 3.29 -6.07 -7.24
C LEU A 82 4.44 -7.01 -7.60
N ILE A 83 5.24 -7.46 -6.63
CA ILE A 83 6.27 -8.49 -6.84
C ILE A 83 5.69 -9.72 -7.54
N SER A 84 4.52 -10.18 -7.08
CA SER A 84 3.83 -11.32 -7.70
C SER A 84 3.37 -11.05 -9.15
N THR A 85 3.10 -9.78 -9.48
CA THR A 85 2.59 -9.34 -10.78
C THR A 85 3.71 -9.15 -11.82
N TYR A 86 4.89 -8.67 -11.41
CA TYR A 86 6.03 -8.34 -12.29
C TYR A 86 7.05 -9.48 -12.43
N ASN A 87 6.66 -10.72 -12.16
CA ASN A 87 7.49 -11.93 -12.30
C ASN A 87 7.96 -12.09 -13.77
N PRO A 88 9.27 -12.27 -14.07
CA PRO A 88 10.40 -12.65 -13.20
C PRO A 88 11.20 -11.52 -12.56
N ASN A 89 10.93 -10.25 -12.88
CA ASN A 89 11.71 -9.12 -12.40
C ASN A 89 11.25 -8.58 -11.04
N ALA A 90 10.60 -9.43 -10.25
CA ALA A 90 10.28 -9.22 -8.84
C ALA A 90 11.47 -8.62 -8.05
N TYR A 91 12.69 -9.08 -8.36
CA TYR A 91 13.92 -8.60 -7.74
C TYR A 91 14.19 -7.12 -8.02
N ALA A 92 13.80 -6.59 -9.19
CA ALA A 92 14.00 -5.18 -9.51
C ALA A 92 13.23 -4.28 -8.53
N ILE A 93 11.98 -4.62 -8.20
CA ILE A 93 11.18 -3.87 -7.23
C ILE A 93 11.83 -3.89 -5.84
N ALA A 94 12.37 -5.04 -5.43
CA ALA A 94 13.07 -5.20 -4.16
C ALA A 94 14.32 -4.30 -4.05
N THR A 95 15.03 -4.08 -5.16
CA THR A 95 16.25 -3.26 -5.20
C THR A 95 16.01 -1.75 -5.39
N LEU A 96 14.81 -1.32 -5.76
CA LEU A 96 14.49 0.09 -5.99
C LEU A 96 14.83 1.00 -4.79
N PRO A 97 14.49 0.63 -3.53
CA PRO A 97 14.85 1.44 -2.37
C PRO A 97 16.36 1.69 -2.25
N ASP A 98 17.18 0.68 -2.55
CA ASP A 98 18.64 0.77 -2.46
C ASP A 98 19.22 1.67 -3.54
N PHE A 99 18.83 1.48 -4.80
CA PHE A 99 19.24 2.33 -5.92
C PHE A 99 18.85 3.80 -5.70
N CYS A 100 17.66 4.02 -5.15
CA CYS A 100 17.13 5.35 -4.88
C CYS A 100 17.55 5.93 -3.53
N GLN A 101 18.29 5.17 -2.71
CA GLN A 101 18.72 5.57 -1.36
C GLN A 101 17.55 5.98 -0.45
N VAL A 102 16.41 5.28 -0.59
CA VAL A 102 15.18 5.52 0.17
C VAL A 102 14.99 4.42 1.20
N SER A 103 14.97 4.79 2.49
CA SER A 103 14.58 3.86 3.55
C SER A 103 13.08 3.94 3.83
N LEU A 104 12.35 2.86 3.56
CA LEU A 104 10.91 2.72 3.86
C LEU A 104 10.64 2.22 5.29
N GLY A 105 11.68 1.92 6.07
CA GLY A 105 11.56 1.35 7.41
C GLY A 105 11.22 -0.15 7.43
N PHE A 106 11.29 -0.82 6.27
CA PHE A 106 11.22 -2.26 6.11
C PHE A 106 11.91 -2.66 4.79
N ASN A 107 12.25 -3.94 4.65
CA ASN A 107 12.83 -4.49 3.43
C ASN A 107 11.73 -5.07 2.53
N ILE A 108 11.84 -4.81 1.24
CA ILE A 108 10.95 -5.38 0.23
C ILE A 108 11.50 -6.76 -0.15
N ASP A 109 10.97 -7.81 0.47
CA ASP A 109 11.33 -9.21 0.18
C ASP A 109 10.06 -10.05 0.06
N PRO A 110 9.98 -11.04 -0.86
CA PRO A 110 8.81 -11.92 -0.98
C PRO A 110 8.41 -12.63 0.33
N ASN A 111 9.35 -12.80 1.27
CA ASN A 111 9.14 -13.45 2.57
C ASN A 111 8.95 -12.44 3.71
N THR A 112 8.92 -11.13 3.44
CA THR A 112 8.65 -10.12 4.47
C THR A 112 7.24 -10.29 5.03
N ASP A 113 7.12 -10.51 6.34
CA ASP A 113 5.82 -10.43 7.02
C ASP A 113 5.48 -8.97 7.33
N CYS A 114 4.59 -8.40 6.51
CA CYS A 114 4.16 -7.01 6.66
C CYS A 114 3.51 -6.72 8.02
N ASN A 115 3.05 -7.70 8.80
CA ASN A 115 2.44 -7.46 10.11
C ASN A 115 3.49 -7.17 11.20
N LEU A 116 4.74 -7.60 11.00
CA LEU A 116 5.83 -7.41 11.95
C LEU A 116 6.51 -6.03 11.83
N ILE A 117 6.07 -5.19 10.88
CA ILE A 117 6.58 -3.83 10.72
C ILE A 117 6.09 -2.95 11.88
N LEU A 118 7.02 -2.20 12.48
CA LEU A 118 6.86 -1.27 13.61
C LEU A 118 7.32 0.13 13.21
#